data_AF-A0A3Y9C7U9-F1
#
_entry.id   AF-A0A3Y9C7U9-F1
#
_cell.length_a   1.000
_cell.length_b   1.000
_cell.length_c   1.000
_cell.angle_alpha   90.00
_cell.angle_beta   90.00
_cell.angle_gamma   90.00
#
_symmetry.space_group_name_H-M   'P 1'
#
loop_
_entity.id
_entity.type
_entity.pdbx_description
1 polymer ?
#
loop_
_entity_poly.entity_id
_entity_poly.type
_entity_poly.pdbx_seq_one_letter_code
_entity_poly.pdbx_strand_id
1 'polypeptide(L)'
;MDNFSLLTTPWLPVRFKDGSTGKLAPVDLADENVVDIAATRADLQGAAWQFLLGLLQCSIAPKRYKNWEDIWFDGLHADVLHKALAPLEHAFQFGAETPSFMQDFEPLSGEKVSIAS
;
A
#
# COMPACT_ATOMS: atom_id res chain seq x y z
N MET A 1 -16.25 7.73 13.64
CA MET A 1 -16.10 6.68 12.62
C MET A 1 -14.63 6.59 12.35
N ASP A 2 -13.97 5.60 12.95
CA ASP A 2 -12.52 5.41 12.82
C ASP A 2 -12.27 4.73 11.49
N ASN A 3 -12.23 5.52 10.43
CA ASN A 3 -12.01 5.01 9.08
C ASN A 3 -10.50 4.83 8.87
N PHE A 4 -10.04 3.59 8.72
CA PHE A 4 -8.63 3.26 8.52
C PHE A 4 -8.36 3.11 7.02
N SER A 5 -7.79 4.12 6.40
CA SER A 5 -7.38 4.04 5.00
C SER A 5 -6.04 3.32 4.86
N LEU A 6 -6.02 2.25 4.07
CA LEU A 6 -4.79 1.54 3.74
C LEU A 6 -3.85 2.34 2.83
N LEU A 7 -4.28 3.47 2.26
CA LEU A 7 -3.41 4.33 1.44
C LEU A 7 -2.76 5.45 2.26
N THR A 8 -3.50 6.06 3.18
CA THR A 8 -3.05 7.26 3.91
C THR A 8 -2.68 7.03 5.38
N THR A 9 -3.05 5.88 5.95
CA THR A 9 -2.67 5.54 7.33
C THR A 9 -1.35 4.78 7.35
N PRO A 10 -0.35 5.16 8.16
CA PRO A 10 0.88 4.39 8.26
C PRO A 10 0.66 3.01 8.89
N TRP A 11 0.84 1.95 8.10
CA TRP A 11 0.62 0.57 8.54
C TRP A 11 1.66 -0.41 8.03
N LEU A 12 2.23 -0.16 6.85
CA LEU A 12 3.16 -1.06 6.18
C LEU A 12 4.52 -0.99 6.89
N PRO A 13 5.03 -2.10 7.46
CA PRO A 13 6.33 -2.07 8.13
C PRO A 13 7.44 -1.85 7.12
N VAL A 14 8.35 -0.92 7.41
CA VAL A 14 9.48 -0.55 6.54
C VAL A 14 10.77 -0.42 7.34
N ARG A 15 11.90 -0.53 6.64
CA ARG A 15 13.24 -0.23 7.14
C ARG A 15 13.73 1.08 6.54
N PHE A 16 14.32 1.93 7.37
CA PHE A 16 14.94 3.18 6.95
C PHE A 16 16.44 3.03 6.72
N LYS A 17 17.04 4.00 6.02
CA LYS A 17 18.49 4.07 5.74
C LYS A 17 19.37 3.99 6.99
N ASP A 18 18.88 4.47 8.14
CA ASP A 18 19.60 4.42 9.43
C ASP A 18 19.52 3.05 10.13
N GLY A 19 18.82 2.08 9.53
CA GLY A 19 18.62 0.74 10.05
C GLY A 19 17.42 0.59 10.99
N SER A 20 16.77 1.69 11.38
CA SER A 20 15.55 1.64 12.20
C SER A 20 14.36 1.11 11.39
N THR A 21 13.32 0.67 12.10
CA THR A 21 12.06 0.21 11.50
C THR A 21 10.91 1.12 11.90
N GLY A 22 9.98 1.35 10.99
CA GLY A 22 8.75 2.09 11.27
C GLY A 22 7.59 1.61 10.41
N LYS A 23 6.60 2.49 10.25
CA LYS A 23 5.43 2.25 9.41
C LYS A 23 5.33 3.33 8.34
N LEU A 24 4.93 2.93 7.15
CA LEU A 24 4.73 3.77 5.98
C LEU A 24 3.25 3.70 5.56
N ALA A 25 2.71 4.83 5.11
CA ALA A 25 1.47 4.84 4.34
C ALA A 25 1.82 4.73 2.84
N PRO A 26 1.12 3.94 2.01
CA PRO A 26 1.44 3.83 0.58
C PRO A 26 1.52 5.15 -0.20
N VAL A 27 0.84 6.21 0.24
CA VAL A 27 0.99 7.55 -0.36
C VAL A 27 2.37 8.17 -0.16
N ASP A 28 3.12 7.70 0.84
CA ASP A 28 4.47 8.19 1.18
C ASP A 28 5.58 7.33 0.55
N LEU A 29 5.26 6.43 -0.40
CA LEU A 29 6.23 5.50 -1.01
C LEU A 29 7.39 6.19 -1.76
N ALA A 30 7.25 7.48 -2.04
CA ALA A 30 8.31 8.32 -2.60
C ALA A 30 9.39 8.73 -1.58
N ASP A 31 9.26 8.39 -0.30
CA ASP A 31 10.28 8.69 0.71
C ASP A 31 11.55 7.87 0.47
N GLU A 32 12.59 8.53 -0.05
CA GLU A 32 13.89 7.93 -0.31
C GLU A 32 14.63 7.46 0.95
N ASN A 33 14.16 7.80 2.15
CA ASN A 33 14.73 7.25 3.38
C ASN A 33 14.31 5.81 3.64
N VAL A 34 13.23 5.34 3.00
CA VAL A 34 12.80 3.94 3.05
C VAL A 34 13.65 3.11 2.10
N VAL A 35 14.20 1.99 2.59
CA VAL A 35 15.07 1.11 1.79
C VAL A 35 14.45 -0.25 1.48
N ASP A 36 13.51 -0.72 2.30
CA ASP A 36 12.83 -2.01 2.10
C ASP A 36 11.57 -2.13 2.96
N ILE A 37 10.69 -3.07 2.62
CA ILE A 37 9.62 -3.55 3.50
C ILE A 37 10.26 -4.39 4.61
N ALA A 38 9.71 -4.31 5.83
CA ALA A 38 10.21 -5.01 7.00
C ALA A 38 9.15 -5.97 7.57
N ALA A 39 8.56 -6.83 6.72
CA ALA A 39 7.59 -7.82 7.18
C ALA A 39 8.27 -8.89 8.06
N THR A 40 7.53 -9.40 9.05
CA THR A 40 8.04 -10.40 10.01
C THR A 40 8.25 -11.78 9.41
N ARG A 41 7.59 -12.08 8.28
CA ARG A 41 7.67 -13.35 7.56
C ARG A 41 7.90 -13.12 6.07
N ALA A 42 8.63 -14.04 5.43
CA ALA A 42 8.99 -13.92 4.02
C ALA A 42 7.79 -13.99 3.06
N ASP A 43 6.75 -14.75 3.38
CA ASP A 43 5.52 -14.82 2.60
C ASP A 43 4.75 -13.49 2.66
N LEU A 44 4.67 -12.87 3.84
CA LEU A 44 4.09 -11.54 4.02
C LEU A 44 4.92 -10.44 3.35
N GLN A 45 6.26 -10.57 3.34
CA GLN A 45 7.13 -9.68 2.57
C GLN A 45 6.75 -9.73 1.09
N GLY A 46 6.67 -10.93 0.50
CA GLY A 46 6.27 -11.11 -0.89
C GLY A 46 4.87 -10.56 -1.18
N ALA A 47 3.91 -10.82 -0.29
CA ALA A 47 2.54 -10.30 -0.42
C ALA A 47 2.50 -8.76 -0.39
N ALA A 48 3.27 -8.13 0.49
CA ALA A 48 3.37 -6.67 0.56
C ALA A 48 3.97 -6.06 -0.72
N TRP A 49 5.02 -6.68 -1.27
CA TRP A 49 5.58 -6.29 -2.57
C TRP A 49 4.53 -6.40 -3.69
N GLN A 50 3.79 -7.51 -3.76
CA GLN A 50 2.74 -7.70 -4.77
C GLN A 50 1.59 -6.69 -4.62
N PHE A 51 1.19 -6.37 -3.39
CA PHE A 51 0.21 -5.34 -3.11
C PHE A 51 0.65 -3.97 -3.66
N LEU A 52 1.89 -3.53 -3.36
CA LEU A 52 2.42 -2.26 -3.86
C LEU A 52 2.57 -2.25 -5.39
N LEU A 53 3.09 -3.34 -5.97
CA LEU A 53 3.21 -3.46 -7.43
C LEU A 53 1.84 -3.35 -8.11
N GLY A 54 0.82 -4.02 -7.59
CA GLY A 54 -0.55 -3.93 -8.09
C GLY A 54 -1.11 -2.51 -7.96
N LEU A 55 -0.90 -1.86 -6.82
CA LEU A 55 -1.34 -0.48 -6.59
C LEU A 55 -0.72 0.50 -7.60
N LEU A 56 0.59 0.44 -7.80
CA LEU A 56 1.30 1.33 -8.74
C LEU A 56 0.93 0.99 -10.19
N GLN A 57 0.77 -0.28 -10.54
CA GLN A 57 0.34 -0.70 -11.87
C GLN A 57 -1.08 -0.23 -12.19
N CYS A 58 -1.97 -0.13 -11.21
CA CYS A 58 -3.33 0.37 -11.42
C CYS A 58 -3.43 1.91 -11.43
N SER A 59 -2.47 2.62 -10.83
CA SER A 59 -2.56 4.08 -10.63
C SER A 59 -1.58 4.90 -11.47
N ILE A 60 -0.35 4.42 -11.65
CA ILE A 60 0.76 5.15 -12.28
C ILE A 60 1.55 4.30 -13.29
N ALA A 61 0.91 3.30 -13.91
CA ALA A 61 1.57 2.46 -14.90
C ALA A 61 2.24 3.27 -16.02
N PRO A 62 3.56 3.11 -16.22
CA PRO A 62 4.26 3.74 -17.32
C PRO A 62 3.72 3.20 -18.65
N LYS A 63 3.27 4.10 -19.53
CA LYS A 63 2.65 3.72 -20.81
C LYS A 63 3.66 3.29 -21.87
N ARG A 64 4.92 3.70 -21.71
CA ARG A 64 6.03 3.46 -22.63
C ARG A 64 7.32 3.25 -21.86
N TYR A 65 8.27 2.56 -22.48
CA TYR A 65 9.62 2.35 -21.93
C TYR A 65 10.25 3.65 -21.41
N LYS A 66 10.17 4.74 -22.18
CA LYS A 66 10.70 6.04 -21.77
C LYS A 66 10.12 6.55 -20.45
N ASN A 67 8.82 6.35 -20.20
CA ASN A 67 8.23 6.78 -18.92
C ASN A 67 8.77 5.97 -17.74
N TRP A 68 9.12 4.71 -17.97
CA TRP A 68 9.77 3.86 -16.98
C TRP A 68 11.20 4.35 -16.72
N GLU A 69 11.93 4.70 -17.78
CA GLU A 69 13.27 5.29 -17.72
C GLU A 69 13.28 6.63 -16.96
N ASP A 70 12.33 7.51 -17.26
CA ASP A 70 12.20 8.81 -16.58
C ASP A 70 11.98 8.59 -15.06
N ILE A 71 11.09 7.66 -14.65
CA ILE A 71 10.89 7.32 -13.21
C ILE A 71 12.13 6.67 -12.59
N TRP A 72 12.86 5.84 -13.34
CA TRP A 72 14.07 5.18 -12.85
C TRP A 72 15.19 6.18 -12.54
N PHE A 73 15.36 7.22 -13.38
CA PHE A 73 16.41 8.21 -13.21
C PHE A 73 16.01 9.37 -12.29
N ASP A 74 14.78 9.87 -12.41
CA ASP A 74 14.31 11.06 -11.68
C ASP A 74 13.60 10.70 -10.36
N GLY A 75 13.26 9.43 -10.18
CA GLY A 75 12.54 8.92 -9.02
C GLY A 75 11.01 9.08 -9.12
N LEU A 76 10.33 8.61 -8.09
CA LEU A 76 8.89 8.80 -7.93
C LEU A 76 8.63 10.06 -7.10
N HIS A 77 7.88 11.02 -7.62
CA HIS A 77 7.56 12.24 -6.87
C HIS A 77 6.30 12.05 -6.00
N ALA A 78 6.38 12.47 -4.74
CA ALA A 78 5.27 12.38 -3.78
C ALA A 78 3.97 12.98 -4.34
N ASP A 79 4.02 14.20 -4.89
CA ASP A 79 2.83 14.87 -5.43
C ASP A 79 2.14 14.08 -6.55
N VAL A 80 2.93 13.38 -7.38
CA VAL A 80 2.41 12.54 -8.47
C VAL A 80 1.73 11.31 -7.87
N LEU A 81 2.36 10.68 -6.89
CA LEU A 81 1.81 9.52 -6.19
C LEU A 81 0.51 9.86 -5.46
N HIS A 82 0.48 10.93 -4.66
CA HIS A 82 -0.73 11.40 -3.99
C HIS A 82 -1.89 11.63 -4.96
N LYS A 83 -1.64 12.34 -6.08
CA LYS A 83 -2.67 12.61 -7.09
C LYS A 83 -3.18 11.35 -7.76
N ALA A 84 -2.30 10.39 -8.03
CA ALA A 84 -2.65 9.15 -8.69
C ALA A 84 -3.41 8.17 -7.77
N LEU A 85 -3.14 8.20 -6.47
CA LEU A 85 -3.81 7.35 -5.49
C LEU A 85 -5.14 7.92 -4.98
N ALA A 86 -5.33 9.25 -4.99
CA ALA A 86 -6.53 9.91 -4.49
C ALA A 86 -7.87 9.35 -5.05
N PRO A 87 -7.99 9.02 -6.36
CA PRO A 87 -9.23 8.42 -6.88
C PRO A 87 -9.55 7.04 -6.30
N LEU A 88 -8.55 6.31 -5.81
CA LEU A 88 -8.69 4.96 -5.28
C LEU A 88 -9.08 4.94 -3.79
N GLU A 89 -8.97 6.08 -3.09
CA GLU A 89 -9.12 6.18 -1.63
C GLU A 89 -10.37 5.47 -1.09
N HIS A 90 -11.53 5.66 -1.72
CA HIS A 90 -12.78 5.05 -1.30
C HIS A 90 -12.76 3.51 -1.29
N ALA A 91 -11.94 2.88 -2.14
CA ALA A 91 -11.83 1.42 -2.24
C ALA A 91 -10.86 0.81 -1.22
N PHE A 92 -10.03 1.64 -0.56
CA PHE A 92 -8.98 1.20 0.37
C PHE A 92 -9.32 1.45 1.84
N GLN A 93 -10.60 1.69 2.14
CA GLN A 93 -11.08 1.80 3.52
C GLN A 93 -11.13 0.41 4.15
N PHE A 94 -10.55 0.25 5.34
CA PHE A 94 -10.49 -0.99 6.07
C PHE A 94 -11.09 -0.81 7.46
N GLY A 95 -11.94 -1.75 7.90
CA GLY A 95 -12.61 -1.61 9.19
C GLY A 95 -13.86 -2.46 9.32
N ALA A 96 -14.66 -2.14 10.34
CA ALA A 96 -15.91 -2.84 10.64
C ALA A 96 -17.08 -2.45 9.73
N GLU A 97 -16.96 -1.33 9.02
CA GLU A 97 -17.99 -0.84 8.09
C GLU A 97 -17.73 -1.34 6.66
N THR A 98 -18.80 -1.56 5.90
CA THR A 98 -18.76 -1.96 4.49
C THR A 98 -19.08 -0.75 3.60
N PRO A 99 -18.42 -0.56 2.44
CA PRO A 99 -17.41 -1.44 1.82
C PRO A 99 -16.06 -1.43 2.54
N SER A 100 -15.46 -2.61 2.72
CA SER A 100 -14.12 -2.76 3.31
C SER A 100 -13.17 -3.42 2.31
N PHE A 101 -11.92 -2.96 2.27
CA PHE A 101 -10.92 -3.40 1.31
C PHE A 101 -10.79 -4.93 1.28
N MET A 102 -10.94 -5.51 0.09
CA MET A 102 -10.89 -6.95 -0.19
C MET A 102 -11.86 -7.80 0.65
N GLN A 103 -12.96 -7.23 1.13
CA GLN A 103 -14.06 -7.95 1.75
C GLN A 103 -15.30 -7.90 0.85
N ASP A 104 -16.19 -8.86 1.03
CA ASP A 104 -17.47 -8.88 0.33
C ASP A 104 -18.36 -7.71 0.79
N PHE A 105 -19.22 -7.21 -0.11
CA PHE A 105 -20.24 -6.22 0.25
C PHE A 105 -21.37 -6.86 1.04
N GLU A 106 -21.64 -8.14 0.81
CA GLU A 106 -22.63 -8.90 1.56
C GLU A 106 -22.09 -9.26 2.95
N PRO A 107 -22.93 -9.24 3.99
CA PRO A 107 -22.55 -9.75 5.30
C PRO A 107 -22.10 -11.21 5.21
N LEU A 108 -20.90 -11.49 5.72
CA LEU A 108 -20.43 -12.87 5.84
C LEU A 108 -21.37 -13.66 6.76
N SER A 109 -21.91 -14.77 6.25
CA SER A 109 -22.65 -15.75 7.04
C SER A 109 -21.71 -16.83 7.60
N GLY A 110 -21.98 -17.35 8.79
CA GLY A 110 -21.19 -18.42 9.42
C GLY A 110 -20.63 -18.06 10.79
N GLU A 111 -19.77 -18.93 11.30
CA GLU A 111 -19.10 -18.76 12.60
C GLU A 111 -17.83 -17.93 12.48
N LYS A 112 -17.61 -17.03 13.44
CA LYS A 112 -16.35 -16.26 13.52
C LYS A 112 -15.22 -17.20 13.91
N VAL A 113 -14.20 -17.27 13.05
CA VAL A 113 -12.95 -18.00 13.33
C VAL A 113 -11.86 -17.05 13.79
N SER A 114 -10.94 -17.55 14.62
CA SER A 114 -9.77 -16.78 15.03
C SER A 114 -8.82 -16.55 13.86
N ILE A 115 -8.13 -15.41 13.86
CA ILE A 115 -7.01 -15.17 12.94
C ILE A 115 -5.89 -16.18 13.27
N ALA A 116 -5.38 -16.85 12.25
CA ALA A 116 -4.24 -17.76 12.40
C ALA A 116 -3.01 -16.99 12.88
N SER A 117 -2.28 -17.54 13.86
CA SER A 117 -1.04 -16.96 14.40
C SER A 117 0.18 -17.42 13.63
#